data_AF-A0A5M8SD32-F1
#
_entry.id   AF-A0A5M8SD32-F1
#
_cell.length_a   1.000
_cell.length_b   1.000
_cell.length_c   1.000
_cell.angle_alpha   90.00
_cell.angle_beta   90.00
_cell.angle_gamma   90.00
#
_symmetry.space_group_name_H-M   'P 1'
#
loop_
_entity.id
_entity.type
_entity.pdbx_description
1 polymer ?
#
loop_
_entity_poly.entity_id
_entity_poly.type
_entity_poly.pdbx_seq_one_letter_code
_entity_poly.pdbx_strand_id
1 'polypeptide(L)'
;MRRPVPPALRQCQRLALFVCVASLLAYSQVGMQTQSIHDPALTAPPDKNAQMQMQTERSKKASWDAANSERKRQISDDTTRLLELATQLKAEVDKTGKDTLSLNVIRKAESIEKLAHGVKEKMKLTIGAS
;
A
#
# COMPACT_ATOMS: atom_id res chain seq x y z
N MET A 1 35.28 -4.04 -25.38
CA MET A 1 35.27 -2.67 -25.92
C MET A 1 33.85 -2.10 -25.81
N ARG A 2 33.59 -1.19 -24.85
CA ARG A 2 32.28 -0.51 -24.70
C ARG A 2 32.39 0.88 -25.32
N ARG A 3 31.55 1.19 -26.31
CA ARG A 3 31.53 2.54 -26.91
C ARG A 3 30.67 3.48 -26.05
N PRO A 4 31.16 4.70 -25.74
CA PRO A 4 30.37 5.67 -24.99
C PRO A 4 29.27 6.29 -25.87
N VAL A 5 28.12 6.58 -25.27
CA VAL A 5 26.93 7.14 -25.95
C VAL A 5 26.95 8.67 -25.85
N PRO A 6 26.75 9.43 -26.94
CA PRO A 6 26.88 10.88 -26.93
C PRO A 6 25.78 11.58 -26.10
N PRO A 7 26.11 12.71 -25.43
CA PRO A 7 25.20 13.41 -24.51
C PRO A 7 23.96 14.00 -25.18
N ALA A 8 24.00 14.25 -26.50
CA ALA A 8 22.89 14.78 -27.27
C ALA A 8 21.66 13.84 -27.33
N LEU A 9 21.88 12.51 -27.20
CA LEU A 9 20.78 11.53 -27.25
C LEU A 9 19.99 11.46 -25.93
N ARG A 10 20.58 11.90 -24.81
CA ARG A 10 19.93 11.91 -23.48
C ARG A 10 19.06 13.15 -23.26
N GLN A 11 19.34 14.25 -23.95
CA GLN A 11 18.58 15.50 -23.85
C GLN A 11 17.29 15.47 -24.67
N CYS A 12 17.29 14.89 -25.87
CA CYS A 12 16.07 14.69 -26.66
C CYS A 12 15.06 13.75 -25.97
N GLN A 13 15.54 12.73 -25.23
CA GLN A 13 14.66 11.81 -24.50
C GLN A 13 13.98 12.47 -23.29
N ARG A 14 14.65 13.45 -22.64
CA ARG A 14 14.09 14.20 -21.50
C ARG A 14 13.15 15.33 -21.94
N LEU A 15 13.40 15.96 -23.10
CA LEU A 15 12.48 16.97 -23.65
C LEU A 15 11.20 16.34 -24.25
N ALA A 16 11.28 15.17 -24.88
CA ALA A 16 10.10 14.51 -25.47
C ALA A 16 9.07 14.05 -24.42
N LEU A 17 9.51 13.68 -23.21
CA LEU A 17 8.63 13.29 -22.10
C LEU A 17 7.91 14.49 -21.46
N PHE A 18 8.51 15.69 -21.47
CA PHE A 18 7.90 16.88 -20.88
C PHE A 18 6.81 17.52 -21.76
N VAL A 19 6.86 17.34 -23.08
CA VAL A 19 5.85 17.91 -24.00
C VAL A 19 4.56 17.07 -24.05
N CYS A 20 4.63 15.76 -23.78
CA CYS A 20 3.43 14.90 -23.78
C CYS A 20 2.54 15.05 -22.52
N VAL A 21 3.08 15.52 -21.39
CA VAL A 21 2.30 15.68 -20.14
C VAL A 21 1.49 16.99 -20.11
N ALA A 22 1.94 18.02 -20.84
CA ALA A 22 1.26 19.32 -20.86
C ALA A 22 0.01 19.37 -21.78
N SER A 23 -0.11 18.45 -22.74
CA SER A 23 -1.17 18.51 -23.76
C SER A 23 -2.46 17.76 -23.41
N LEU A 24 -2.53 17.07 -22.27
CA LEU A 24 -3.75 16.35 -21.82
C LEU A 24 -4.66 17.18 -20.89
N LEU A 25 -4.32 18.42 -20.56
CA LEU A 25 -5.10 19.25 -19.63
C LEU A 25 -6.18 20.14 -20.29
N ALA A 26 -6.43 20.02 -21.59
CA ALA A 26 -7.27 20.99 -22.32
C ALA A 26 -8.51 20.43 -23.06
N TYR A 27 -8.94 19.18 -22.81
CA TYR A 27 -10.15 18.63 -23.43
C TYR A 27 -11.15 18.08 -22.41
N SER A 28 -11.81 18.94 -21.61
CA SER A 28 -13.05 18.55 -20.91
C SER A 28 -13.85 19.77 -20.42
N GLN A 29 -14.35 20.60 -21.32
CA GLN A 29 -15.45 21.53 -21.02
C GLN A 29 -16.50 21.44 -22.13
N VAL A 30 -17.06 20.25 -22.34
CA VAL A 30 -18.38 20.15 -22.96
C VAL A 30 -19.38 20.35 -21.82
N GLY A 31 -20.12 21.45 -21.88
CA GLY A 31 -21.04 21.87 -20.83
C GLY A 31 -22.10 20.80 -20.54
N MET A 32 -22.07 20.27 -19.31
CA MET A 32 -23.25 19.64 -18.73
C MET A 32 -24.16 20.76 -18.23
N GLN A 33 -25.21 21.01 -18.99
CA GLN A 33 -26.37 21.76 -18.55
C GLN A 33 -27.04 20.96 -17.43
N THR A 34 -26.68 21.25 -16.18
CA THR A 34 -27.38 20.73 -15.01
C THR A 34 -28.77 21.34 -14.99
N GLN A 35 -29.78 20.59 -15.41
CA GLN A 35 -31.17 20.88 -15.05
C GLN A 35 -31.25 20.88 -13.52
N SER A 36 -31.47 22.05 -12.93
CA SER A 36 -31.83 22.15 -11.52
C SER A 36 -33.24 21.58 -11.36
N ILE A 37 -33.33 20.31 -10.95
CA ILE A 37 -34.55 19.79 -10.35
C ILE A 37 -34.64 20.45 -8.96
N HIS A 38 -35.35 21.57 -8.88
CA HIS A 38 -35.69 22.20 -7.60
C HIS A 38 -36.85 21.41 -6.98
N ASP A 39 -36.53 20.27 -6.36
CA ASP A 39 -37.44 19.57 -5.47
C ASP A 39 -37.28 20.16 -4.05
N PRO A 40 -38.27 20.89 -3.50
CA PRO A 40 -38.17 21.49 -2.17
C PRO A 40 -38.04 20.45 -1.03
N ALA A 41 -38.28 19.16 -1.32
CA ALA A 41 -38.03 18.06 -0.40
C ALA A 41 -36.53 17.79 -0.14
N LEU A 42 -35.62 18.26 -1.01
CA LEU A 42 -34.17 18.05 -0.87
C LEU A 42 -33.48 19.01 0.12
N THR A 43 -34.22 20.00 0.65
CA THR A 43 -33.68 21.02 1.58
C THR A 43 -34.10 20.77 3.03
N ALA A 44 -34.94 19.76 3.29
CA ALA A 44 -35.31 19.39 4.65
C ALA A 44 -34.11 18.70 5.33
N PRO A 45 -33.73 19.09 6.58
CA PRO A 45 -32.70 18.38 7.30
C PRO A 45 -33.14 16.92 7.49
N PRO A 46 -32.21 15.94 7.39
CA PRO A 46 -32.53 14.54 7.58
C PRO A 46 -33.24 14.36 8.92
N ASP A 47 -34.27 13.50 8.97
CA ASP A 47 -34.96 13.23 10.23
C ASP A 47 -34.01 12.58 11.26
N LYS A 48 -34.42 12.51 12.53
CA LYS A 48 -33.58 11.97 13.61
C LYS A 48 -33.15 10.52 13.39
N ASN A 49 -33.99 9.70 12.75
CA ASN A 49 -33.67 8.30 12.45
C ASN A 49 -32.61 8.22 11.34
N ALA A 50 -32.76 9.02 10.28
CA ALA A 50 -31.78 9.16 9.21
C ALA A 50 -30.43 9.67 9.73
N GLN A 51 -30.44 10.64 10.65
CA GLN A 51 -29.22 11.13 11.31
C GLN A 51 -28.54 10.04 12.15
N MET A 52 -29.30 9.26 12.93
CA MET A 52 -28.77 8.18 13.75
C MET A 52 -28.16 7.05 12.89
N GLN A 53 -28.84 6.67 11.80
CA GLN A 53 -28.31 5.69 10.84
C GLN A 53 -27.02 6.20 10.21
N MET A 54 -26.98 7.45 9.74
CA MET A 54 -25.76 8.04 9.17
C MET A 54 -24.60 8.06 10.19
N GLN A 55 -24.88 8.40 11.44
CA GLN A 55 -23.87 8.38 12.50
C GLN A 55 -23.35 6.96 12.76
N THR A 56 -24.24 5.97 12.74
CA THR A 56 -23.91 4.55 12.93
C THR A 56 -23.00 4.06 11.79
N GLU A 57 -23.36 4.34 10.54
CA GLU A 57 -22.57 3.96 9.38
C GLU A 57 -21.20 4.68 9.34
N ARG A 58 -21.15 5.97 9.70
CA ARG A 58 -19.88 6.69 9.86
C ARG A 58 -18.99 6.05 10.93
N SER A 59 -19.56 5.68 12.06
CA SER A 59 -18.82 5.06 13.17
C SER A 59 -18.29 3.68 12.77
N LYS A 60 -19.11 2.86 12.10
CA LYS A 60 -18.69 1.56 11.55
C LYS A 60 -17.56 1.72 10.55
N LYS A 61 -17.69 2.65 9.60
CA LYS A 61 -16.66 2.92 8.59
C LYS A 61 -15.35 3.38 9.24
N ALA A 62 -15.40 4.33 10.17
CA ALA A 62 -14.23 4.81 10.88
C ALA A 62 -13.53 3.68 11.67
N SER A 63 -14.31 2.83 12.34
CA SER A 63 -13.77 1.64 13.04
C SER A 63 -13.10 0.66 12.07
N TRP A 64 -13.70 0.44 10.90
CA TRP A 64 -13.17 -0.46 9.88
C TRP A 64 -11.87 0.08 9.26
N ASP A 65 -11.85 1.36 8.91
CA ASP A 65 -10.67 2.06 8.38
C ASP A 65 -9.51 2.04 9.38
N ALA A 66 -9.78 2.31 10.66
CA ALA A 66 -8.79 2.24 11.73
C ALA A 66 -8.20 0.83 11.89
N ALA A 67 -9.05 -0.21 11.91
CA ALA A 67 -8.60 -1.60 12.01
C ALA A 67 -7.74 -2.02 10.81
N ASN A 68 -8.10 -1.59 9.60
CA ASN A 68 -7.30 -1.83 8.40
C ASN A 68 -5.96 -1.11 8.44
N SER A 69 -5.93 0.14 8.90
CA SER A 69 -4.69 0.91 9.04
C SER A 69 -3.71 0.22 10.00
N GLU A 70 -4.20 -0.20 11.18
CA GLU A 70 -3.35 -0.92 12.14
C GLU A 70 -2.85 -2.25 11.58
N ARG A 71 -3.69 -3.01 10.86
CA ARG A 71 -3.27 -4.27 10.23
C ARG A 71 -2.17 -4.06 9.19
N LYS A 72 -2.27 -3.00 8.38
CA LYS A 72 -1.22 -2.59 7.42
C LYS A 72 0.08 -2.22 8.14
N ARG A 73 0.00 -1.47 9.24
CA ARG A 73 1.16 -1.10 10.07
C ARG A 73 1.86 -2.34 10.60
N GLN A 74 1.11 -3.28 11.18
CA GLN A 74 1.67 -4.53 11.71
C GLN A 74 2.32 -5.38 10.62
N ILE A 75 1.71 -5.49 9.44
CA ILE A 75 2.32 -6.20 8.30
C ILE A 75 3.66 -5.58 7.92
N SER A 76 3.75 -4.24 7.88
CA SER A 76 4.99 -3.52 7.59
C SER A 76 6.07 -3.78 8.65
N ASP A 77 5.71 -3.68 9.92
CA ASP A 77 6.62 -3.90 11.04
C ASP A 77 7.13 -5.36 11.05
N ASP A 78 6.23 -6.33 10.91
CA ASP A 78 6.56 -7.76 10.88
C ASP A 78 7.44 -8.10 9.66
N THR A 79 7.19 -7.50 8.49
CA THR A 79 8.01 -7.70 7.28
C THR A 79 9.43 -7.13 7.45
N THR A 80 9.55 -5.97 8.11
CA THR A 80 10.84 -5.36 8.42
C THR A 80 11.66 -6.27 9.33
N ARG A 81 11.03 -6.82 10.37
CA ARG A 81 11.65 -7.78 11.28
C ARG A 81 12.03 -9.08 10.59
N LEU A 82 11.22 -9.56 9.65
CA LEU A 82 11.53 -10.75 8.84
C LEU A 82 12.78 -10.52 8.01
N LEU A 83 12.92 -9.37 7.36
CA LEU A 83 14.11 -8.99 6.59
C LEU A 83 15.36 -8.93 7.48
N GLU A 84 15.24 -8.35 8.68
CA GLU A 84 16.33 -8.28 9.64
C GLU A 84 16.79 -9.68 10.06
N LEU A 85 15.86 -10.54 10.50
CA LEU A 85 16.17 -11.90 10.92
C LEU A 85 16.78 -12.72 9.78
N ALA A 86 16.28 -12.59 8.55
CA ALA A 86 16.83 -13.27 7.39
C ALA A 86 18.27 -12.82 7.09
N THR A 87 18.55 -11.52 7.23
CA THR A 87 19.89 -10.97 7.05
C THR A 87 20.86 -11.48 8.12
N GLN A 88 20.41 -11.50 9.39
CA GLN A 88 21.20 -12.06 10.49
C GLN A 88 21.46 -13.56 10.30
N LEU A 89 20.42 -14.33 9.93
CA LEU A 89 20.53 -15.76 9.65
C LEU A 89 21.57 -16.02 8.56
N LYS A 90 21.53 -15.24 7.46
CA LYS A 90 22.54 -15.34 6.40
C LYS A 90 23.95 -15.06 6.92
N ALA A 91 24.14 -13.97 7.68
CA ALA A 91 25.44 -13.63 8.23
C ALA A 91 25.99 -14.70 9.19
N GLU A 92 25.11 -15.38 9.94
CA GLU A 92 25.51 -16.48 10.83
C GLU A 92 25.84 -17.75 10.06
N VAL A 93 25.03 -18.11 9.06
CA VAL A 93 25.28 -19.25 8.16
C VAL A 93 26.62 -19.07 7.43
N ASP A 94 26.91 -17.85 6.94
CA ASP A 94 28.15 -17.54 6.24
C ASP A 94 29.39 -17.62 7.16
N LYS A 95 29.22 -17.46 8.48
CA LYS A 95 30.30 -17.59 9.48
C LYS A 95 30.51 -19.02 9.93
N THR A 96 29.47 -19.85 9.93
CA THR A 96 29.57 -21.27 10.29
C THR A 96 30.23 -22.08 9.18
N GLY A 97 31.08 -23.04 9.55
CA GLY A 97 31.69 -23.97 8.59
C GLY A 97 30.67 -24.92 7.97
N LYS A 98 31.03 -25.52 6.82
CA LYS A 98 30.14 -26.30 5.95
C LYS A 98 29.36 -27.43 6.65
N ASP A 99 29.85 -27.92 7.79
CA ASP A 99 29.29 -29.06 8.53
C ASP A 99 28.85 -28.71 9.96
N THR A 100 28.76 -27.42 10.31
CA THR A 100 28.39 -26.98 11.68
C THR A 100 27.24 -26.00 11.67
N LEU A 101 26.01 -26.51 11.79
CA LEU A 101 24.83 -25.67 12.01
C LEU A 101 24.73 -25.30 13.51
N SER A 102 24.73 -24.00 13.82
CA SER A 102 24.58 -23.57 15.22
C SER A 102 23.12 -23.67 15.68
N LEU A 103 22.91 -23.98 16.96
CA LEU A 103 21.58 -23.92 17.57
C LEU A 103 20.91 -22.55 17.44
N ASN A 104 21.71 -21.48 17.31
CA ASN A 104 21.20 -20.12 17.11
C ASN A 104 20.58 -19.95 15.72
N VAL A 105 21.22 -20.49 14.68
CA VAL A 105 20.72 -20.48 13.30
C VAL A 105 19.39 -21.24 13.21
N ILE A 106 19.28 -22.41 13.86
CA ILE A 106 18.02 -23.18 13.89
C ILE A 106 16.89 -22.37 14.53
N ARG A 107 17.11 -21.80 15.72
CA ARG A 107 16.09 -20.99 16.42
C ARG A 107 15.67 -19.74 15.64
N LYS A 108 16.61 -19.11 14.94
CA LYS A 108 16.31 -17.96 14.07
C LYS A 108 15.49 -18.39 12.86
N ALA A 109 15.80 -19.53 12.24
CA ALA A 109 15.01 -20.07 11.14
C ALA A 109 13.56 -20.37 11.57
N GLU A 110 13.35 -21.00 12.73
CA GLU A 110 12.00 -21.22 13.29
C GLU A 110 11.25 -19.91 13.57
N SER A 111 11.97 -18.89 14.04
CA SER A 111 11.39 -17.56 14.28
C SER A 111 10.95 -16.88 12.99
N ILE A 112 11.75 -17.02 11.92
CA ILE A 112 11.40 -16.53 10.58
C ILE A 112 10.18 -17.26 10.05
N GLU A 113 10.10 -18.59 10.19
CA GLU A 113 8.95 -19.38 9.75
C GLU A 113 7.66 -18.91 10.42
N LYS A 114 7.66 -18.79 11.76
CA LYS A 114 6.50 -18.34 12.54
C LYS A 114 6.08 -16.93 12.13
N LEU A 115 7.04 -16.01 11.98
CA LEU A 115 6.75 -14.63 11.60
C LEU A 115 6.22 -14.54 10.17
N ALA A 116 6.82 -15.26 9.23
CA ALA A 116 6.39 -15.34 7.83
C ALA A 116 4.94 -15.86 7.73
N HIS A 117 4.61 -16.89 8.50
CA HIS A 117 3.26 -17.42 8.54
C HIS A 117 2.28 -16.40 9.11
N GLY A 118 2.65 -15.67 10.17
CA GLY A 118 1.86 -14.59 10.73
C GLY A 118 1.59 -13.44 9.74
N VAL A 119 2.62 -13.00 9.01
CA VAL A 119 2.51 -11.97 7.97
C VAL A 119 1.54 -12.41 6.88
N LYS A 120 1.68 -13.64 6.38
CA LYS A 120 0.81 -14.22 5.34
C LYS A 120 -0.67 -14.20 5.77
N GLU A 121 -0.97 -14.66 6.97
CA GLU A 121 -2.35 -14.68 7.46
C GLU A 121 -2.91 -13.26 7.63
N LYS A 122 -2.14 -12.31 8.18
CA LYS A 122 -2.56 -10.90 8.28
C LYS A 122 -2.81 -10.26 6.91
N MET A 123 -1.99 -10.58 5.90
CA MET A 123 -2.18 -10.10 4.53
C MET A 123 -3.48 -10.64 3.92
N LYS A 124 -3.79 -11.93 4.11
CA LYS A 124 -5.04 -12.54 3.63
C LYS A 124 -6.27 -11.84 4.19
N LEU A 125 -6.27 -11.53 5.49
CA LEU A 125 -7.35 -10.78 6.14
C LEU A 125 -7.50 -9.34 5.64
N THR A 126 -6.42 -8.76 5.11
CA THR A 126 -6.43 -7.38 4.60
C THR A 126 -6.89 -7.30 3.15
N ILE A 127 -6.54 -8.28 2.31
CA ILE A 127 -6.87 -8.32 0.87
C ILE A 127 -8.26 -8.92 0.63
N GLY A 128 -8.71 -9.86 1.46
CA GLY A 128 -10.04 -10.49 1.31
C GLY A 128 -11.21 -9.72 1.91
N ALA A 129 -10.98 -8.55 2.51
CA ALA A 129 -12.00 -7.74 3.18
C ALA A 129 -12.49 -6.55 2.33
N SER A 130 -11.93 -6.33 1.15
CA SER A 130 -12.31 -5.27 0.20
C SER A 130 -13.23 -5.75 -0.90
#